data_AF-A0A0M2M3N4-F1
#
_entry.id   AF-A0A0M2M3N4-F1
#
_cell.length_a   1.000
_cell.length_b   1.000
_cell.length_c   1.000
_cell.angle_alpha   90.00
_cell.angle_beta   90.00
_cell.angle_gamma   90.00
#
_symmetry.space_group_name_H-M   'P 1'
#
loop_
_entity.id
_entity.type
_entity.pdbx_description
1 polymer ?
#
loop_
_entity_poly.entity_id
_entity_poly.type
_entity_poly.pdbx_seq_one_letter_code
_entity_poly.pdbx_strand_id
1 'polypeptide(L)'
;GAIDDHHIVQAKGHRFTTTQLVGGDATLAAEFRHGSFANLYLSPKDYHRLHMPCDGRLVRMIHVPGALFSVNPVTARGVPNLFARNERVVCVFDSAQHGRFVMVLVGATIVGSMATVWHGVVNAKRGRAISEWRYDDQDIVLKQGEEMGRFLLGSTIVMLFRPGVIVFNPDWAPERSVRLGERMGDRPA
;
A
#
# COMPACT_ATOMS: atom_id res chain seq x y z
N GLY A 1 -8.04 -2.20 -9.47
CA GLY A 1 -8.75 -3.46 -9.78
C GLY A 1 -9.66 -3.86 -8.63
N ALA A 2 -10.54 -4.82 -8.84
CA ALA A 2 -11.41 -5.37 -7.79
C ALA A 2 -10.67 -6.42 -6.95
N ILE A 3 -10.99 -6.47 -5.65
CA ILE A 3 -10.59 -7.55 -4.75
C ILE A 3 -11.69 -8.62 -4.84
N ASP A 4 -11.35 -9.83 -5.28
CA ASP A 4 -12.29 -10.94 -5.45
C ASP A 4 -12.33 -11.77 -4.18
N ASP A 5 -13.37 -11.60 -3.36
CA ASP A 5 -13.41 -12.09 -1.97
C ASP A 5 -12.26 -11.47 -1.17
N HIS A 6 -11.19 -12.23 -0.89
CA HIS A 6 -9.94 -11.70 -0.31
C HIS A 6 -8.79 -11.62 -1.31
N HIS A 7 -8.98 -12.01 -2.56
CA HIS A 7 -7.89 -12.20 -3.51
C HIS A 7 -7.61 -10.95 -4.32
N ILE A 8 -6.33 -10.59 -4.37
CA ILE A 8 -5.75 -9.51 -5.16
C ILE A 8 -4.95 -10.13 -6.29
N VAL A 9 -5.17 -9.65 -7.52
CA VAL A 9 -4.35 -10.03 -8.67
C VAL A 9 -3.03 -9.27 -8.62
N GLN A 10 -1.92 -10.02 -8.57
CA GLN A 10 -0.57 -9.46 -8.70
C GLN A 10 -0.20 -9.30 -10.18
N ALA A 11 -0.40 -10.38 -10.93
CA ALA A 11 -0.14 -10.53 -12.35
C ALA A 11 -0.98 -11.70 -12.88
N LYS A 12 -1.02 -11.89 -14.20
CA LYS A 12 -1.73 -13.03 -14.81
C LYS A 12 -1.22 -14.35 -14.21
N GLY A 13 -2.12 -15.12 -13.59
CA GLY A 13 -1.81 -16.40 -12.94
C GLY A 13 -1.30 -16.31 -11.49
N HIS A 14 -1.12 -15.11 -10.93
CA HIS A 14 -0.65 -14.93 -9.56
C HIS A 14 -1.61 -14.04 -8.75
N ARG A 15 -2.16 -14.63 -7.69
CA ARG A 15 -3.03 -13.97 -6.71
C ARG A 15 -2.47 -14.15 -5.32
N PHE A 16 -2.69 -13.17 -4.45
CA PHE A 16 -2.42 -13.24 -3.00
C PHE A 16 -3.62 -12.68 -2.25
N THR A 17 -3.72 -12.93 -0.94
CA THR A 17 -4.87 -12.46 -0.14
C THR A 17 -4.61 -11.14 0.56
N THR A 18 -5.67 -10.37 0.86
CA THR A 18 -5.60 -9.18 1.72
C THR A 18 -5.03 -9.52 3.08
N THR A 19 -5.42 -10.66 3.68
CA THR A 19 -4.86 -11.16 4.96
C THR A 19 -3.36 -11.34 4.89
N GLN A 20 -2.84 -11.98 3.84
CA GLN A 20 -1.41 -12.10 3.65
C GLN A 20 -0.76 -10.73 3.50
N LEU A 21 -1.35 -9.80 2.73
CA LEU A 21 -0.80 -8.46 2.54
C LEU A 21 -0.73 -7.66 3.85
N VAL A 22 -1.73 -7.73 4.73
CA VAL A 22 -1.76 -6.94 5.97
C VAL A 22 -1.08 -7.62 7.17
N GLY A 23 -0.25 -8.64 6.93
CA GLY A 23 0.56 -9.28 7.97
C GLY A 23 -0.17 -10.37 8.77
N GLY A 24 -1.22 -10.97 8.22
CA GLY A 24 -1.98 -12.04 8.86
C GLY A 24 -3.22 -11.56 9.64
N ASP A 25 -3.47 -10.25 9.70
CA ASP A 25 -4.63 -9.69 10.39
C ASP A 25 -5.92 -9.90 9.57
N ALA A 26 -6.64 -10.97 9.87
CA ALA A 26 -7.88 -11.33 9.20
C ALA A 26 -9.02 -10.32 9.46
N THR A 27 -9.03 -9.67 10.62
CA THR A 27 -10.06 -8.69 10.98
C THR A 27 -9.91 -7.44 10.14
N LEU A 28 -8.69 -6.89 10.03
CA LEU A 28 -8.41 -5.76 9.15
C LEU A 28 -8.67 -6.13 7.68
N ALA A 29 -8.25 -7.33 7.26
CA ALA A 29 -8.42 -7.80 5.89
C ALA A 29 -9.89 -7.94 5.47
N ALA A 30 -10.78 -8.32 6.39
CA ALA A 30 -12.21 -8.47 6.15
C ALA A 30 -12.90 -7.16 5.77
N GLU A 31 -12.38 -6.02 6.22
CA GLU A 31 -12.93 -4.71 5.85
C GLU A 31 -12.81 -4.41 4.35
N PHE A 32 -11.84 -5.02 3.68
CA PHE A 32 -11.54 -4.82 2.26
C PHE A 32 -12.06 -5.96 1.38
N ARG A 33 -12.81 -6.90 1.96
CA ARG A 33 -13.41 -8.00 1.21
C ARG A 33 -14.36 -7.43 0.16
N HIS A 34 -14.22 -7.87 -1.11
CA HIS A 34 -14.96 -7.32 -2.27
C HIS A 34 -14.73 -5.81 -2.52
N GLY A 35 -13.63 -5.27 -1.99
CA GLY A 35 -13.24 -3.88 -2.16
C GLY A 35 -12.46 -3.62 -3.45
N SER A 36 -11.72 -2.53 -3.44
CA SER A 36 -10.88 -2.09 -4.55
C SER A 36 -9.42 -2.03 -4.13
N PHE A 37 -8.51 -2.34 -5.04
CA PHE A 37 -7.07 -2.17 -4.83
C PHE A 37 -6.40 -1.42 -5.98
N ALA A 38 -5.30 -0.73 -5.67
CA ALA A 38 -4.38 -0.19 -6.66
C ALA A 38 -2.96 -0.67 -6.35
N ASN A 39 -2.20 -0.97 -7.41
CA ASN A 39 -0.80 -1.37 -7.31
C ASN A 39 0.06 -0.41 -8.12
N LEU A 40 0.88 0.40 -7.44
CA LEU A 40 1.70 1.45 -8.06
C LEU A 40 3.16 1.08 -7.94
N TYR A 41 3.79 0.77 -9.07
CA TYR A 41 5.21 0.49 -9.14
C TYR A 41 6.00 1.78 -9.38
N LEU A 42 7.05 2.00 -8.58
CA LEU A 42 7.98 3.11 -8.75
C LEU A 42 9.32 2.53 -9.24
N SER A 43 9.64 2.82 -10.51
CA SER A 43 10.91 2.44 -11.10
C SER A 43 12.05 3.30 -10.53
N PRO A 44 13.32 2.87 -10.63
CA PRO A 44 14.46 3.60 -10.05
C PRO A 44 14.60 5.06 -10.47
N LYS A 45 14.07 5.44 -11.64
CA LYS A 45 14.09 6.82 -12.14
C LYS A 45 12.93 7.70 -11.66
N ASP A 46 11.91 7.10 -11.04
CA ASP A 46 10.70 7.80 -10.65
C ASP A 46 10.89 8.55 -9.32
N TYR A 47 9.90 9.39 -8.97
CA TYR A 47 9.85 10.08 -7.70
C TYR A 47 9.42 9.12 -6.58
N HIS A 48 10.28 8.91 -5.57
CA HIS A 48 10.11 7.87 -4.54
C HIS A 48 9.45 8.33 -3.25
N ARG A 49 8.75 9.47 -3.26
CA ARG A 49 7.92 9.92 -2.14
C ARG A 49 6.46 9.64 -2.45
N LEU A 50 5.75 9.18 -1.44
CA LEU A 50 4.34 8.82 -1.48
C LEU A 50 3.53 9.94 -0.84
N HIS A 51 2.37 10.20 -1.42
CA HIS A 51 1.48 11.25 -0.97
C HIS A 51 0.09 10.70 -0.69
N MET A 52 -0.62 11.36 0.20
CA MET A 52 -1.98 10.97 0.58
C MET A 52 -2.95 11.12 -0.59
N PRO A 53 -3.77 10.09 -0.90
CA PRO A 53 -4.75 10.15 -1.98
C PRO A 53 -5.97 11.03 -1.64
N CYS A 54 -6.24 11.19 -0.35
CA CYS A 54 -7.31 11.99 0.22
C CYS A 54 -6.94 12.34 1.68
N ASP A 55 -7.71 13.23 2.30
CA ASP A 55 -7.60 13.51 3.73
C ASP A 55 -7.76 12.22 4.56
N GLY A 56 -6.84 11.98 5.49
CA GLY A 56 -6.87 10.80 6.35
C GLY A 56 -6.15 11.02 7.68
N ARG A 57 -6.73 10.46 8.75
CA ARG A 57 -6.10 10.35 10.07
C ARG A 57 -5.43 8.99 10.20
N LEU A 58 -4.15 8.97 10.55
CA LEU A 58 -3.44 7.72 10.82
C LEU A 58 -4.00 7.05 12.08
N VAL A 59 -4.29 5.76 12.00
CA VAL A 59 -4.76 4.99 13.18
C VAL A 59 -3.80 3.88 13.58
N ARG A 60 -3.11 3.27 12.62
CA ARG A 60 -2.25 2.12 12.87
C ARG A 60 -1.15 2.01 11.83
N MET A 61 0.01 1.56 12.26
CA MET A 61 1.12 1.17 11.37
C MET A 61 1.61 -0.22 11.76
N ILE A 62 1.83 -1.08 10.77
CA ILE A 62 2.31 -2.45 10.98
C ILE A 62 3.53 -2.66 10.09
N HIS A 63 4.68 -2.98 10.68
CA HIS A 63 5.84 -3.45 9.94
C HIS A 63 5.82 -4.98 9.90
N VAL A 64 5.82 -5.53 8.68
CA VAL A 64 5.83 -6.95 8.43
C VAL A 64 7.17 -7.33 7.82
N PRO A 65 8.04 -8.05 8.57
CA PRO A 65 9.28 -8.58 8.02
C PRO A 65 9.02 -9.52 6.84
N GLY A 66 9.95 -9.55 5.89
CA GLY A 66 9.81 -10.40 4.72
C GLY A 66 11.09 -10.45 3.89
N ALA A 67 10.99 -11.10 2.74
CA ALA A 67 12.04 -11.08 1.73
C ALA A 67 12.17 -9.69 1.08
N LEU A 68 13.16 -9.52 0.22
CA LEU A 68 13.32 -8.30 -0.58
C LEU A 68 13.51 -8.70 -2.04
N PHE A 69 12.53 -9.39 -2.62
CA PHE A 69 12.54 -9.68 -4.05
C PHE A 69 12.39 -8.39 -4.86
N SER A 70 12.94 -8.36 -6.08
CA SER A 70 12.74 -7.22 -6.97
C SER A 70 11.27 -7.11 -7.34
N VAL A 71 10.71 -5.91 -7.26
CA VAL A 71 9.30 -5.65 -7.56
C VAL A 71 9.08 -5.17 -9.01
N ASN A 72 10.11 -5.26 -9.86
CA ASN A 72 9.99 -4.87 -11.26
C ASN A 72 8.91 -5.70 -11.98
N PRO A 73 8.33 -5.19 -13.09
CA PRO A 73 7.22 -5.87 -13.77
C PRO A 73 7.53 -7.31 -14.23
N VAL A 74 8.77 -7.61 -14.60
CA VAL A 74 9.18 -8.96 -15.02
C VAL A 74 9.15 -9.92 -13.83
N THR A 75 9.74 -9.55 -12.70
CA THR A 75 9.77 -10.36 -11.49
C THR A 75 8.38 -10.49 -10.87
N ALA A 76 7.58 -9.42 -10.85
CA ALA A 76 6.20 -9.45 -10.38
C ALA A 76 5.30 -10.40 -11.20
N ARG A 77 5.63 -10.65 -12.47
CA ARG A 77 4.92 -11.64 -13.30
C ARG A 77 5.34 -13.09 -13.04
N GLY A 78 6.53 -13.34 -12.50
CA GLY A 78 7.06 -14.70 -12.34
C GLY A 78 7.11 -15.21 -10.90
N VAL A 79 7.15 -14.32 -9.90
CA VAL A 79 7.27 -14.71 -8.49
C VAL A 79 5.90 -14.73 -7.82
N PRO A 80 5.41 -15.88 -7.35
CA PRO A 80 4.11 -15.94 -6.68
C PRO A 80 4.16 -15.19 -5.33
N ASN A 81 3.05 -14.51 -5.02
CA ASN A 81 2.83 -13.81 -3.74
C ASN A 81 3.91 -12.79 -3.38
N LEU A 82 4.52 -12.17 -4.38
CA LEU A 82 5.68 -11.29 -4.22
C LEU A 82 5.41 -10.16 -3.22
N PHE A 83 4.28 -9.45 -3.35
CA PHE A 83 3.96 -8.34 -2.44
C PHE A 83 3.66 -8.81 -1.00
N ALA A 84 3.10 -10.01 -0.84
CA ALA A 84 2.84 -10.61 0.47
C ALA A 84 4.09 -11.24 1.13
N ARG A 85 5.10 -11.56 0.33
CA ARG A 85 6.38 -12.14 0.81
C ARG A 85 7.42 -11.08 1.12
N ASN A 86 7.36 -9.93 0.46
CA ASN A 86 8.32 -8.86 0.70
C ASN A 86 8.09 -8.15 2.03
N GLU A 87 9.18 -7.68 2.62
CA GLU A 87 9.15 -6.75 3.74
C GLU A 87 8.30 -5.52 3.37
N ARG A 88 7.42 -5.10 4.28
CA ARG A 88 6.48 -4.02 4.02
C ARG A 88 6.02 -3.30 5.27
N VAL A 89 5.54 -2.08 5.08
CA VAL A 89 4.89 -1.27 6.10
C VAL A 89 3.45 -1.00 5.69
N VAL A 90 2.50 -1.43 6.52
CA VAL A 90 1.06 -1.25 6.32
C VAL A 90 0.64 -0.03 7.15
N CYS A 91 0.15 1.01 6.49
CA CYS A 91 -0.38 2.20 7.14
C CYS A 91 -1.91 2.23 6.98
N VAL A 92 -2.63 2.26 8.10
CA VAL A 92 -4.09 2.28 8.14
C VAL A 92 -4.54 3.70 8.46
N PHE A 93 -5.45 4.23 7.65
CA PHE A 93 -5.98 5.58 7.78
C PHE A 93 -7.50 5.57 7.80
N ASP A 94 -8.09 6.45 8.59
CA ASP A 94 -9.52 6.75 8.56
C ASP A 94 -9.74 8.12 7.90
N SER A 95 -10.53 8.14 6.83
CA SER A 95 -10.98 9.37 6.16
C SER A 95 -12.42 9.67 6.56
N ALA A 96 -12.70 10.91 6.98
CA ALA A 96 -14.06 11.35 7.26
C ALA A 96 -14.97 11.23 6.02
N GLN A 97 -14.39 11.42 4.83
CA GLN A 97 -15.11 11.29 3.58
C GLN A 97 -15.10 9.83 3.11
N HIS A 98 -13.94 9.18 3.01
CA HIS A 98 -13.79 7.91 2.29
C HIS A 98 -13.83 6.65 3.17
N GLY A 99 -14.01 6.80 4.49
CA GLY A 99 -13.89 5.71 5.44
C GLY A 99 -12.45 5.19 5.54
N ARG A 100 -12.28 3.95 6.02
CA ARG A 100 -10.95 3.36 6.20
C ARG A 100 -10.32 2.98 4.87
N PHE A 101 -9.05 3.31 4.71
CA PHE A 101 -8.21 2.84 3.62
C PHE A 101 -6.82 2.47 4.13
N VAL A 102 -6.09 1.70 3.33
CA VAL A 102 -4.74 1.22 3.67
C VAL A 102 -3.79 1.60 2.56
N MET A 103 -2.60 2.06 2.95
CA MET A 103 -1.44 2.21 2.06
C MET A 103 -0.32 1.30 2.54
N VAL A 104 0.10 0.37 1.69
CA VAL A 104 1.16 -0.60 1.97
C VAL A 104 2.41 -0.23 1.18
N LEU A 105 3.47 0.13 1.87
CA LEU A 105 4.79 0.33 1.30
C LEU A 105 5.47 -1.03 1.22
N VAL A 106 5.76 -1.52 0.01
CA VAL A 106 6.43 -2.81 -0.21
C VAL A 106 7.87 -2.56 -0.63
N GLY A 107 8.81 -3.03 0.18
CA GLY A 107 10.24 -2.93 -0.09
C GLY A 107 10.68 -3.85 -1.22
N ALA A 108 11.83 -3.54 -1.82
CA ALA A 108 12.45 -4.34 -2.87
C ALA A 108 13.97 -4.49 -2.63
N THR A 109 14.63 -5.25 -3.50
CA THR A 109 16.10 -5.40 -3.55
C THR A 109 16.83 -4.04 -3.53
N ILE A 110 18.06 -4.03 -3.01
CA ILE A 110 19.05 -2.94 -3.04
C ILE A 110 18.90 -1.90 -1.92
N VAL A 111 17.75 -1.23 -1.70
CA VAL A 111 17.55 -0.39 -0.48
C VAL A 111 16.08 -0.38 -0.03
N GLY A 112 15.64 -1.47 0.59
CA GLY A 112 14.28 -1.64 1.14
C GLY A 112 13.92 -0.77 2.35
N SER A 113 14.60 0.36 2.57
CA SER A 113 14.29 1.25 3.68
C SER A 113 13.03 2.06 3.40
N MET A 114 12.10 2.05 4.34
CA MET A 114 10.81 2.74 4.27
C MET A 114 10.73 3.75 5.41
N ALA A 115 10.36 4.98 5.09
CA ALA A 115 10.17 6.02 6.08
C ALA A 115 8.80 6.67 5.95
N THR A 116 8.21 7.04 7.08
CA THR A 116 6.99 7.84 7.14
C THR A 116 7.27 9.19 7.77
N VAL A 117 6.45 10.20 7.48
CA VAL A 117 6.67 11.56 8.01
C VAL A 117 6.51 11.65 9.52
N TRP A 118 5.79 10.72 10.14
CA TRP A 118 5.54 10.69 11.59
C TRP A 118 6.52 9.78 12.36
N HIS A 119 7.06 8.72 11.75
CA HIS A 119 7.90 7.74 12.45
C HIS A 119 9.38 7.81 12.04
N GLY A 120 9.72 8.48 10.93
CA GLY A 120 11.03 8.35 10.32
C GLY A 120 11.22 6.97 9.72
N VAL A 121 12.45 6.42 9.79
CA VAL A 121 12.78 5.12 9.19
C VAL A 121 12.19 3.98 10.03
N VAL A 122 11.19 3.28 9.49
CA VAL A 122 10.43 2.24 10.21
C VAL A 122 11.27 0.97 10.39
N ASN A 123 11.99 0.56 9.36
CA ASN A 123 12.77 -0.69 9.37
C ASN A 123 14.27 -0.46 9.63
N ALA A 124 14.60 0.50 10.50
CA ALA A 124 15.98 0.79 10.89
C ALA A 124 16.66 -0.42 11.57
N LYS A 125 15.89 -1.21 12.33
CA LYS A 125 16.30 -2.50 12.87
C LYS A 125 15.41 -3.59 12.28
N ARG A 126 15.97 -4.45 11.43
CA ARG A 126 15.21 -5.52 10.78
C ARG A 126 15.05 -6.71 11.73
N GLY A 127 13.99 -6.68 12.51
CA GLY A 127 13.54 -7.81 13.32
C GLY A 127 12.90 -8.91 12.48
N ARG A 128 12.71 -10.09 13.09
CA ARG A 128 11.96 -11.22 12.47
C ARG A 128 10.48 -11.24 12.86
N ALA A 129 10.10 -10.46 13.88
CA ALA A 129 8.73 -10.36 14.37
C ALA A 129 8.00 -9.16 13.75
N ILE A 130 6.69 -9.32 13.56
CA ILE A 130 5.81 -8.20 13.19
C ILE A 130 5.87 -7.16 14.30
N SER A 131 6.02 -5.90 13.92
CA SER A 131 5.97 -4.77 14.84
C SER A 131 4.73 -3.93 14.53
N GLU A 132 4.08 -3.43 15.56
CA GLU A 132 2.83 -2.71 15.44
C GLU A 132 2.84 -1.45 16.31
N TRP A 133 2.33 -0.36 15.74
CA TRP A 133 2.12 0.91 16.42
C TRP A 133 0.67 1.33 16.25
N ARG A 134 0.08 1.77 17.37
CA ARG A 134 -1.26 2.33 17.44
C ARG A 134 -1.14 3.84 17.62
N TYR A 135 -1.97 4.58 16.90
CA TYR A 135 -2.01 6.05 16.91
C TYR A 135 -3.43 6.54 17.23
N ASP A 136 -4.27 5.68 17.79
CA ASP A 136 -5.67 5.98 18.09
C ASP A 136 -5.82 7.20 19.03
N ASP A 137 -4.84 7.42 19.89
CA ASP A 137 -4.73 8.50 20.88
C ASP A 137 -4.02 9.77 20.36
N GLN A 138 -3.56 9.77 19.11
CA GLN A 138 -2.85 10.88 18.49
C GLN A 138 -3.64 11.46 17.30
N ASP A 139 -3.49 12.77 17.10
CA ASP A 139 -4.14 13.48 16.00
C ASP A 139 -3.19 13.68 14.81
N ILE A 140 -2.69 12.57 14.25
CA ILE A 140 -1.84 12.59 13.05
C ILE A 140 -2.74 12.60 11.82
N VAL A 141 -3.10 13.81 11.38
CA VAL A 141 -3.94 14.04 10.20
C VAL A 141 -3.07 14.53 9.04
N LEU A 142 -3.23 13.89 7.88
CA LEU A 142 -2.59 14.30 6.64
C LEU A 142 -3.64 14.68 5.60
N LYS A 143 -3.44 15.82 4.94
CA LYS A 143 -4.29 16.33 3.87
C LYS A 143 -4.00 15.66 2.54
N GLN A 144 -4.98 15.65 1.66
CA GLN A 144 -4.78 15.20 0.28
C GLN A 144 -3.54 15.87 -0.34
N GLY A 145 -2.65 15.06 -0.92
CA GLY A 145 -1.43 15.54 -1.54
C GLY A 145 -0.26 15.78 -0.58
N GLU A 146 -0.44 15.74 0.74
CA GLU A 146 0.68 15.78 1.68
C GLU A 146 1.52 14.50 1.60
N GLU A 147 2.83 14.65 1.79
CA GLU A 147 3.76 13.51 1.84
C GLU A 147 3.42 12.64 3.07
N MET A 148 3.23 11.34 2.85
CA MET A 148 2.99 10.37 3.93
C MET A 148 4.23 9.54 4.23
N GLY A 149 5.09 9.34 3.23
CA GLY A 149 6.29 8.55 3.38
C GLY A 149 7.14 8.53 2.12
N ARG A 150 8.21 7.76 2.17
CA ARG A 150 9.16 7.62 1.06
C ARG A 150 9.90 6.30 1.10
N PHE A 151 10.34 5.87 -0.07
CA PHE A 151 11.32 4.81 -0.23
C PHE A 151 12.69 5.42 -0.48
N LEU A 152 13.75 4.72 -0.05
CA LEU A 152 15.11 5.14 -0.38
C LEU A 152 15.57 4.62 -1.76
N LEU A 153 15.09 3.46 -2.25
CA LEU A 153 15.32 3.00 -3.64
C LEU A 153 14.38 1.85 -4.05
N GLY A 154 13.65 1.98 -5.17
CA GLY A 154 12.89 0.93 -5.88
C GLY A 154 11.76 0.28 -5.08
N SER A 155 10.50 0.42 -5.52
CA SER A 155 9.39 0.07 -4.61
C SER A 155 8.03 -0.13 -5.26
N THR A 156 7.09 -0.57 -4.44
CA THR A 156 5.69 -0.72 -4.82
C THR A 156 4.77 -0.26 -3.71
N ILE A 157 3.68 0.38 -4.09
CA ILE A 157 2.63 0.84 -3.18
C ILE A 157 1.39 0.03 -3.50
N VAL A 158 0.87 -0.70 -2.51
CA VAL A 158 -0.42 -1.37 -2.64
C VAL A 158 -1.43 -0.63 -1.78
N MET A 159 -2.52 -0.18 -2.40
CA MET A 159 -3.58 0.54 -1.71
C MET A 159 -4.83 -0.34 -1.63
N LEU A 160 -5.52 -0.33 -0.49
CA LEU A 160 -6.79 -1.04 -0.29
C LEU A 160 -7.89 -0.04 0.08
N PHE A 161 -9.04 -0.18 -0.56
CA PHE A 161 -10.23 0.61 -0.34
C PHE A 161 -11.41 -0.32 -0.05
N ARG A 162 -12.25 0.04 0.92
CA ARG A 162 -13.47 -0.73 1.22
C ARG A 162 -14.43 -0.77 0.00
N PRO A 163 -15.39 -1.72 -0.05
CA PRO A 163 -16.41 -1.73 -1.09
C PRO A 163 -17.14 -0.38 -1.19
N GLY A 164 -17.38 0.09 -2.42
CA GLY A 164 -18.12 1.33 -2.64
C GLY A 164 -17.38 2.62 -2.28
N VAL A 165 -16.07 2.58 -2.02
CA VAL A 165 -15.29 3.80 -1.70
C VAL A 165 -14.81 4.52 -2.96
N ILE A 166 -14.40 3.78 -3.99
CA ILE A 166 -13.77 4.35 -5.19
C ILE A 166 -14.19 3.63 -6.48
N VAL A 167 -14.47 4.42 -7.50
CA VAL A 167 -14.48 4.05 -8.92
C VAL A 167 -13.22 4.63 -9.54
N PHE A 168 -12.32 3.78 -10.02
CA PHE A 168 -11.08 4.25 -10.64
C PHE A 168 -11.36 4.99 -11.95
N ASN A 169 -10.58 6.05 -12.19
CA ASN A 169 -10.55 6.73 -13.48
C ASN A 169 -10.21 5.70 -14.59
N PRO A 170 -11.00 5.59 -15.67
CA PRO A 170 -10.71 4.67 -16.77
C PRO A 170 -9.32 4.85 -17.39
N ASP A 171 -8.77 6.07 -17.34
CA ASP A 171 -7.43 6.38 -17.84
C ASP A 171 -6.31 5.89 -16.90
N TRP A 172 -6.63 5.56 -15.65
CA TRP A 172 -5.75 4.90 -14.67
C TRP A 172 -5.75 3.38 -14.89
N ALA A 173 -5.28 2.99 -16.08
CA ALA A 173 -5.21 1.60 -16.51
C ALA A 173 -3.88 0.93 -16.10
N PRO A 174 -3.84 -0.42 -15.99
CA PRO A 174 -2.59 -1.16 -15.79
C PRO A 174 -1.52 -0.78 -16.82
N GLU A 175 -0.25 -0.81 -16.40
CA GLU A 175 0.95 -0.52 -17.22
C GLU A 175 1.09 0.94 -17.68
N ARG A 176 0.10 1.81 -17.43
CA ARG A 176 0.19 3.24 -17.70
C ARG A 176 1.00 3.95 -16.62
N SER A 177 1.85 4.88 -17.04
CA SER A 177 2.50 5.81 -16.10
C SER A 177 1.47 6.76 -15.52
N VAL A 178 1.53 6.96 -14.20
CA VAL A 178 0.70 7.92 -13.46
C VAL A 178 1.58 9.06 -12.91
N ARG A 179 0.98 10.23 -12.68
CA ARG A 179 1.67 11.41 -12.13
C ARG A 179 1.14 11.78 -10.75
N LEU A 180 2.00 12.37 -9.92
CA LEU A 180 1.56 12.99 -8.67
C LEU A 180 0.51 14.07 -8.96
N GLY A 181 -0.61 14.03 -8.25
CA GLY A 181 -1.76 14.92 -8.46
C GLY A 181 -2.70 14.50 -9.59
N GLU A 182 -2.38 13.44 -10.35
CA GLU A 182 -3.32 12.87 -11.31
C GLU A 182 -4.51 12.25 -10.60
N ARG A 183 -5.72 12.54 -11.08
CA ARG A 183 -6.95 12.01 -10.49
C ARG A 183 -7.02 10.50 -10.63
N MET A 184 -6.97 9.83 -9.48
CA MET A 184 -7.05 8.37 -9.35
C MET A 184 -8.45 7.82 -9.63
N GLY A 185 -9.49 8.53 -9.20
CA GLY A 185 -10.88 8.08 -9.29
C GLY A 185 -11.83 8.96 -8.49
N ASP A 186 -13.08 8.54 -8.42
CA ASP A 186 -14.16 9.23 -7.72
C ASP A 186 -14.87 8.32 -6.75
N ARG A 187 -15.68 8.93 -5.88
CA ARG A 187 -16.69 8.16 -5.15
C ARG A 187 -17.74 7.63 -6.14
N PRO A 188 -18.26 6.41 -5.91
CA PRO A 188 -19.47 5.96 -6.59
C PRO A 188 -20.62 6.95 -6.35
N ALA A 189 -21.46 7.12 -7.38
CA ALA A 189 -22.70 7.89 -7.31
C ALA A 189 -23.73 7.23 -6.38
#